data_AF-A0A1R4F0J0-F1
#
_entry.id   AF-A0A1R4F0J0-F1
#
_cell.length_a   1.000
_cell.length_b   1.000
_cell.length_c   1.000
_cell.angle_alpha   90.00
_cell.angle_beta   90.00
_cell.angle_gamma   90.00
#
_symmetry.space_group_name_H-M   'P 1'
#
loop_
_entity.id
_entity.type
_entity.pdbx_description
1 polymer ?
#
loop_
_entity_poly.entity_id
_entity_poly.type
_entity_poly.pdbx_seq_one_letter_code
_entity_poly.pdbx_strand_id
1 'polypeptide(L)' 'MRTTAGAVRTEVGTMMAHLLTLQTTWTGTAASSFTTCSEQWRALQSQVEANLDEISLALDSAARGYEDAETAAHGMFAV' A
#
# COMPACT_ATOMS: atom_id res chain seq x y z
N MET A 1 -7.17 -7.03 -6.90
CA MET A 1 -6.30 -5.97 -6.35
C MET A 1 -6.45 -5.77 -4.85
N ARG A 2 -7.66 -5.55 -4.30
CA ARG A 2 -7.87 -5.30 -2.86
C ARG A 2 -7.23 -6.35 -1.93
N THR A 3 -7.33 -7.63 -2.29
CA THR A 3 -6.66 -8.73 -1.56
C THR A 3 -5.14 -8.58 -1.57
N THR A 4 -4.55 -8.32 -2.73
CA THR A 4 -3.10 -8.11 -2.88
C THR A 4 -2.63 -6.89 -2.08
N ALA A 5 -3.36 -5.78 -2.13
CA ALA A 5 -3.06 -4.59 -1.34
C ALA A 5 -3.13 -4.86 0.17
N GLY A 6 -4.12 -5.64 0.63
CA GLY A 6 -4.21 -6.07 2.02
C GLY A 6 -3.04 -6.97 2.46
N ALA A 7 -2.61 -7.89 1.60
CA ALA A 7 -1.45 -8.74 1.85
C ALA A 7 -0.16 -7.90 1.97
N VAL A 8 0.05 -6.94 1.05
CA VAL A 8 1.22 -6.03 1.12
C VAL A 8 1.22 -5.21 2.40
N ARG A 9 0.07 -4.63 2.81
CA ARG A 9 -0.02 -3.91 4.09
C ARG A 9 0.32 -4.78 5.29
N THR A 10 -0.15 -6.03 5.28
CA THR A 10 0.14 -6.99 6.36
C THR A 10 1.63 -7.30 6.44
N GLU A 11 2.28 -7.56 5.30
CA GLU A 11 3.71 -7.85 5.25
C GLU A 11 4.55 -6.64 5.70
N VAL A 12 4.17 -5.45 5.24
CA VAL A 12 4.86 -4.21 5.62
C VAL A 12 4.77 -3.94 7.13
N GLY A 13 3.58 -4.12 7.72
CA GLY A 13 3.39 -4.02 9.17
C GLY A 13 4.16 -5.10 9.93
N THR A 14 4.22 -6.32 9.41
CA THR A 14 4.98 -7.43 10.00
C THR A 14 6.48 -7.11 10.05
N MET A 15 7.04 -6.56 8.97
CA MET A 15 8.43 -6.14 8.95
C MET A 15 8.73 -5.01 9.95
N MET A 16 7.81 -4.06 10.16
CA MET A 16 7.96 -3.05 11.21
C MET A 16 8.02 -3.69 12.61
N ALA A 17 7.15 -4.66 12.89
CA ALA A 17 7.17 -5.37 14.17
C ALA A 17 8.49 -6.13 14.39
N HIS A 18 9.04 -6.74 13.34
CA HIS A 18 10.36 -7.39 13.39
C HIS A 18 11.48 -6.37 13.68
N LEU A 19 11.49 -5.21 13.03
CA LEU A 19 12.49 -4.17 13.27
C LEU A 19 12.44 -3.64 14.71
N LEU A 20 11.24 -3.42 15.25
CA LEU A 20 11.07 -3.00 16.65
C LEU A 20 11.54 -4.09 17.62
N THR A 21 11.28 -5.35 17.32
CA THR A 21 11.77 -6.48 18.12
C THR A 21 13.30 -6.51 18.12
N LEU A 22 13.93 -6.42 16.94
CA LEU A 22 15.39 -6.41 16.81
C LEU A 22 16.03 -5.21 17.52
N GLN A 23 15.40 -4.04 17.50
CA GLN A 23 15.87 -2.84 18.21
C GLN A 23 16.04 -3.09 19.72
N THR A 24 15.18 -3.92 20.34
CA THR A 24 15.31 -4.24 21.77
C THR A 24 16.52 -5.13 22.09
N THR A 25 17.06 -5.83 21.08
CA THR A 25 18.16 -6.79 21.27
C THR A 25 19.54 -6.18 21.10
N TRP A 26 19.67 -5.03 20.43
CA TRP A 26 20.97 -4.39 20.15
C TRP A 26 21.21 -3.20 21.07
N THR A 27 22.18 -3.33 21.98
CA THR A 27 22.60 -2.25 22.89
C THR A 27 23.90 -1.61 22.42
N GLY A 28 24.12 -0.33 22.76
CA GLY A 28 25.36 0.39 22.44
C GLY A 28 25.31 1.15 21.11
N THR A 29 26.46 1.45 20.51
CA THR A 29 26.55 2.27 19.28
C THR A 29 25.83 1.66 18.07
N ALA A 30 25.57 0.35 18.06
CA ALA A 30 24.76 -0.31 17.02
C ALA A 30 23.26 0.05 17.10
N ALA A 31 22.79 0.56 18.24
CA ALA A 31 21.39 0.95 18.43
C ALA A 31 21.00 2.17 17.57
N SER A 32 21.93 3.10 17.31
CA SER A 32 21.65 4.28 16.48
C SER A 32 21.40 3.90 15.03
N SER A 33 22.18 2.99 14.46
CA SER A 33 21.97 2.46 13.11
C SER A 33 20.62 1.76 12.97
N PHE A 34 20.16 1.06 14.01
CA PHE A 34 18.84 0.43 14.01
C PHE A 34 17.70 1.42 14.08
N THR A 35 17.83 2.47 14.89
CA THR A 35 16.86 3.56 14.94
C THR A 35 16.75 4.23 13.57
N THR A 36 17.87 4.53 12.91
CA THR A 36 17.84 5.08 11.55
C THR A 36 17.16 4.12 10.56
N CYS A 37 17.43 2.82 10.65
CA CYS A 37 16.80 1.81 9.80
C CYS A 37 15.28 1.73 10.02
N SER A 38 14.81 1.77 11.28
CA SER A 38 13.38 1.71 11.59
C SER A 38 12.63 2.99 11.19
N GLU A 39 13.28 4.15 11.25
CA GLU A 39 12.75 5.42 10.72
C GLU A 39 12.63 5.38 9.20
N GLN A 40 13.66 4.94 8.49
CA GLN A 40 13.62 4.76 7.03
C GLN A 40 12.51 3.78 6.62
N TRP A 41 12.37 2.68 7.36
CA TRP A 41 11.30 1.72 7.13
C TRP A 41 9.91 2.35 7.34
N ARG A 42 9.73 3.16 8.39
CA ARG A 42 8.45 3.85 8.65
C ARG A 42 8.07 4.79 7.50
N ALA A 43 9.05 5.52 6.96
CA ALA A 43 8.82 6.38 5.79
C ALA A 43 8.42 5.56 4.56
N LEU A 44 9.12 4.45 4.30
CA LEU A 44 8.79 3.56 3.19
C LEU A 44 7.41 2.92 3.35
N GLN A 45 7.05 2.49 4.57
CA GLN A 45 5.73 1.97 4.87
C GLN A 45 4.63 2.98 4.49
N SER A 46 4.78 4.24 4.90
CA SER A 46 3.82 5.29 4.56
C SER A 46 3.71 5.50 3.05
N GLN A 47 4.82 5.42 2.33
CA GLN A 47 4.83 5.55 0.87
C GLN A 47 4.11 4.37 0.20
N VAL A 48 4.31 3.14 0.70
CA VAL A 48 3.62 1.96 0.17
C VAL A 48 2.12 2.06 0.41
N GLU A 49 1.69 2.47 1.60
CA GLU A 49 0.27 2.67 1.91
C GLU A 49 -0.37 3.69 0.97
N ALA A 50 0.26 4.84 0.76
CA ALA A 50 -0.21 5.87 -0.16
C ALA A 50 -0.31 5.36 -1.61
N ASN A 51 0.71 4.69 -2.11
CA ASN A 51 0.71 4.14 -3.47
C ASN A 51 -0.40 3.10 -3.67
N LEU A 52 -0.67 2.26 -2.66
CA LEU A 52 -1.75 1.28 -2.72
C LEU A 52 -3.14 1.95 -2.75
N ASP A 53 -3.31 3.06 -2.05
CA ASP A 53 -4.54 3.86 -2.10
C ASP A 53 -4.74 4.50 -3.48
N GLU A 54 -3.68 5.10 -4.05
CA GLU A 54 -3.72 5.67 -5.41
C GLU A 54 -4.07 4.64 -6.47
N ILE A 55 -3.46 3.44 -6.41
CA ILE A 55 -3.78 2.37 -7.36
C ILE A 55 -5.23 1.91 -7.19
N SER A 56 -5.72 1.81 -5.95
CA SER A 56 -7.11 1.43 -5.68
C SER A 56 -8.08 2.44 -6.28
N LEU A 57 -7.81 3.74 -6.12
CA LEU A 57 -8.61 4.81 -6.70
C LEU A 57 -8.60 4.79 -8.24
N ALA A 58 -7.42 4.59 -8.84
CA ALA A 58 -7.27 4.52 -10.29
C ALA A 58 -8.08 3.36 -10.89
N LEU A 59 -8.09 2.20 -10.22
CA LEU A 59 -8.87 1.04 -10.64
C LEU A 59 -10.38 1.25 -10.48
N ASP A 60 -10.82 1.85 -9.38
CA ASP A 60 -12.24 2.19 -9.18
C ASP A 60 -12.72 3.20 -10.25
N SER A 61 -11.88 4.17 -10.60
CA SER A 61 -12.15 5.13 -11.69
C SER A 61 -12.25 4.43 -13.05
N ALA A 62 -11.30 3.54 -13.36
CA ALA A 62 -11.33 2.78 -14.62
C ALA A 62 -12.58 1.91 -14.73
N ALA A 63 -12.99 1.23 -13.64
CA ALA A 63 -14.20 0.41 -13.62
C ALA A 63 -15.47 1.23 -13.94
N ARG A 64 -15.62 2.40 -13.31
CA ARG A 64 -16.75 3.32 -13.59
C ARG A 64 -16.74 3.80 -15.04
N GLY A 65 -15.57 4.15 -15.58
CA GLY A 65 -15.45 4.57 -16.97
C GLY A 65 -15.90 3.48 -17.96
N TYR A 66 -15.64 2.21 -17.65
CA TYR A 66 -16.16 1.09 -18.44
C TYR A 66 -17.69 0.95 -18.34
N GLU A 67 -18.26 1.05 -17.14
CA GLU A 67 -19.73 0.98 -16.93
C GLU A 67 -20.47 2.11 -17.65
N ASP A 68 -19.94 3.33 -17.59
CA ASP A 68 -20.48 4.51 -18.28
C ASP A 68 -20.42 4.32 -19.80
N ALA A 69 -19.30 3.81 -20.32
CA ALA A 69 -19.13 3.54 -21.75
C ALA A 69 -20.08 2.46 -22.26
N GLU A 70 -20.30 1.38 -21.49
CA GLU A 70 -21.25 0.31 -21.82
C GLU A 70 -22.69 0.83 -21.82
N THR A 71 -23.07 1.63 -20.83
CA THR A 71 -24.39 2.25 -20.73
C THR A 71 -24.66 3.17 -21.93
N ALA A 72 -23.68 3.99 -22.32
CA ALA A 72 -23.78 4.88 -23.47
C ALA A 72 -23.92 4.09 -24.79
N ALA A 73 -23.16 3.00 -24.95
CA ALA A 73 -23.25 2.13 -26.12
C ALA A 73 -24.64 1.46 -26.21
N HIS A 74 -25.15 0.91 -25.12
CA HIS A 74 -26.49 0.31 -25.08
C HIS A 74 -27.59 1.34 -25.44
N GLY A 75 -27.51 2.57 -24.93
CA GLY A 75 -28.45 3.63 -25.27
C GLY A 75 -28.43 4.01 -26.75
N MET A 76 -27.26 3.96 -27.41
CA MET A 76 -27.11 4.29 -28.82
C MET A 76 -27.70 3.23 -29.77
N PHE A 77 -27.68 1.96 -29.36
CA PHE A 77 -28.17 0.84 -30.17
C PHE A 77 -29.58 0.35 -29.79
N ALA A 78 -30.23 0.93 -28.77
CA ALA A 78 -31.59 0.57 -28.35
C ALA A 78 -32.71 1.16 -29.25
N VAL A 79 -32.42 1.44 -30.54
CA VAL A 79 -33.37 1.99 -31.52
C VAL A 79 -33.86 0.93 -32.50
#